data_AF-A0A7Y2E0A0-F1
#
_entry.id   AF-A0A7Y2E0A0-F1
#
_cell.length_a   1.000
_cell.length_b   1.000
_cell.length_c   1.000
_cell.angle_alpha   90.00
_cell.angle_beta   90.00
_cell.angle_gamma   90.00
#
_symmetry.space_group_name_H-M   'P 1'
#
loop_
_entity.id
_entity.type
_entity.pdbx_description
1 polymer ?
#
loop_
_entity_poly.entity_id
_entity_poly.type
_entity_poly.pdbx_seq_one_letter_code
_entity_poly.pdbx_strand_id
1 'polypeptide(L)'
;QMDKWFVSYQGSNKVGVNIFYDIAYSSLDRSTGKMKHEFTLRPVVQTNDRMGNVSEPDTKHFLSKDIYTHVTYAEIEDENKAIGDDDYMKAKEKKIAVGDTIITSNSIVVVDGIVNNIESDEFSDEDFVVGLKLNLIDINKTTYTATPLYIIRNRNAYSKPAEVKELGLRFTFDKVLPEEKKFLVSVSEKKSNKREFIVMKAIVFPYINLLWTGCILMILGTWIAIRKRIAENKHGA
;
A
#
# COMPACT_ATOMS: atom_id res chain seq x y z
N GLN A 1 -11.54 14.04 4.93
CA GLN A 1 -11.54 15.18 5.87
C GLN A 1 -12.26 14.74 7.14
N MET A 2 -11.66 14.93 8.31
CA MET A 2 -12.19 14.52 9.61
C MET A 2 -12.37 15.78 10.47
N ASP A 3 -13.63 16.16 10.72
CA ASP A 3 -13.98 17.44 11.37
C ASP A 3 -13.27 18.62 10.66
N LYS A 4 -12.31 19.26 11.33
CA LYS A 4 -11.55 20.43 10.85
C LYS A 4 -10.22 20.05 10.19
N TRP A 5 -9.85 18.78 10.23
CA TRP A 5 -8.53 18.30 9.86
C TRP A 5 -8.56 17.46 8.59
N PHE A 6 -7.50 17.60 7.81
CA PHE A 6 -7.12 16.68 6.77
C PHE A 6 -6.22 15.62 7.38
N VAL A 7 -6.44 14.38 6.96
CA VAL A 7 -5.76 13.21 7.49
C VAL A 7 -4.93 12.61 6.37
N SER A 8 -3.65 12.37 6.64
CA SER A 8 -2.71 11.79 5.69
C SER A 8 -1.86 10.72 6.37
N TYR A 9 -1.78 9.55 5.73
CA TYR A 9 -0.81 8.51 6.08
C TYR A 9 0.59 8.96 5.66
N GLN A 10 1.56 8.92 6.58
CA GLN A 10 2.94 9.33 6.34
C GLN A 10 3.91 8.15 6.21
N GLY A 11 3.53 6.98 6.72
CA GLY A 11 4.36 5.78 6.69
C GLY A 11 4.09 4.88 7.89
N SER A 12 4.75 3.72 7.92
CA SER A 12 4.67 2.79 9.04
C SER A 12 6.06 2.37 9.50
N ASN A 13 6.16 1.96 10.76
CA ASN A 13 7.38 1.43 11.34
C ASN A 13 7.06 0.13 12.08
N LYS A 14 7.74 -0.95 11.73
CA LYS A 14 7.57 -2.27 12.36
C LYS A 14 8.68 -2.50 13.40
N VAL A 15 8.26 -2.77 14.63
CA VAL A 15 9.14 -3.14 15.74
C VAL A 15 8.64 -4.46 16.33
N GLY A 16 9.32 -5.56 15.98
CA GLY A 16 8.90 -6.91 16.36
C GLY A 16 7.53 -7.24 15.75
N VAL A 17 6.56 -7.56 16.60
CA VAL A 17 5.17 -7.86 16.20
C VAL A 17 4.30 -6.62 16.04
N ASN A 18 4.79 -5.44 16.43
CA ASN A 18 4.02 -4.20 16.46
C ASN A 18 4.34 -3.36 15.21
N ILE A 19 3.29 -2.95 14.49
CA ILE A 19 3.39 -2.02 13.38
C ILE A 19 2.72 -0.71 13.78
N PHE A 20 3.50 0.37 13.82
CA PHE A 20 3.05 1.72 14.14
C PHE A 20 2.74 2.46 12.84
N TYR A 21 1.56 3.06 12.72
CA TYR A 21 1.17 3.82 11.54
C TYR A 21 1.18 5.33 11.83
N ASP A 22 2.02 6.09 11.13
CA ASP A 22 2.09 7.54 11.27
C ASP A 22 0.95 8.23 10.52
N ILE A 23 -0.01 8.77 11.28
CA ILE A 23 -1.19 9.45 10.73
C ILE A 23 -1.14 10.91 11.14
N ALA A 24 -0.87 11.78 10.17
CA ALA A 24 -0.79 13.22 10.39
C ALA A 24 -2.15 13.89 10.22
N TYR A 25 -2.46 14.77 11.17
CA TYR A 25 -3.61 15.65 11.18
C TYR A 25 -3.14 17.07 10.88
N SER A 26 -3.68 17.66 9.81
CA SER A 26 -3.32 18.99 9.34
C SER A 26 -4.55 19.86 9.18
N SER A 27 -4.45 21.14 9.55
CA SER A 27 -5.48 22.15 9.29
C SER A 27 -5.13 22.95 8.02
N LEU A 28 -6.13 23.50 7.35
CA LEU A 28 -5.89 24.42 6.24
C LEU A 28 -5.74 25.84 6.81
N ASP A 29 -4.56 26.44 6.65
CA ASP A 29 -4.37 27.85 6.94
C ASP A 29 -5.03 28.69 5.84
N ARG A 30 -6.15 29.34 6.19
CA ARG A 30 -6.94 30.14 5.25
C ARG A 30 -6.21 31.40 4.77
N SER A 31 -5.18 31.86 5.49
CA SER A 31 -4.42 33.05 5.12
C SER A 31 -3.36 32.76 4.06
N THR A 32 -2.72 31.60 4.14
CA THR A 32 -1.64 31.20 3.23
C THR A 32 -2.06 30.16 2.18
N GLY A 33 -3.24 29.55 2.35
CA GLY A 33 -3.71 28.42 1.54
C GLY A 33 -2.89 27.13 1.74
N LYS A 34 -1.97 27.10 2.71
CA LYS A 34 -1.10 25.96 2.98
C LYS A 34 -1.65 25.06 4.08
N MET A 35 -1.34 23.78 3.98
CA MET A 35 -1.63 22.80 5.02
C MET A 35 -0.66 23.01 6.19
N LYS A 36 -1.19 23.27 7.38
CA LYS A 36 -0.43 23.36 8.63
C LYS A 36 -0.57 22.06 9.40
N HIS A 37 0.55 21.42 9.69
CA HIS A 37 0.58 20.24 10.57
C HIS A 37 0.17 20.62 12.00
N GLU A 38 -0.71 19.84 12.61
CA GLU A 38 -1.18 20.06 13.99
C GLU A 38 -0.64 19.00 14.95
N PHE A 39 -0.81 17.71 14.61
CA PHE A 39 -0.32 16.59 15.40
C PHE A 39 -0.30 15.29 14.58
N THR A 40 0.42 14.29 15.08
CA THR A 40 0.44 12.92 14.55
C THR A 40 -0.11 11.96 15.60
N LEU A 41 -0.91 10.99 15.17
CA LEU A 41 -1.32 9.83 15.96
C LEU A 41 -0.72 8.56 15.37
N ARG A 42 -0.33 7.63 16.26
CA ARG A 42 0.40 6.39 15.97
C ARG A 42 -0.38 5.17 16.47
N PRO A 43 -1.54 4.84 15.91
CA PRO A 43 -2.20 3.57 16.22
C PRO A 43 -1.29 2.39 15.87
N VAL A 44 -1.47 1.31 16.61
CA VAL A 44 -0.65 0.11 16.51
C VAL A 44 -1.49 -1.03 15.94
N VAL A 45 -0.88 -1.85 15.10
CA VAL A 45 -1.40 -3.17 14.73
C VAL A 45 -0.37 -4.21 15.16
N GLN A 46 -0.79 -5.11 16.04
CA GLN A 46 0.00 -6.25 16.46
C GLN A 46 -0.33 -7.44 15.55
N THR A 47 0.68 -7.98 14.89
CA THR A 47 0.52 -9.07 13.94
C THR A 47 0.66 -10.43 14.62
N ASN A 48 -0.27 -11.36 14.34
CA ASN A 48 -0.19 -12.72 14.87
C ASN A 48 -0.76 -13.73 13.86
N ASP A 49 0.11 -14.64 13.39
CA ASP A 49 -0.22 -15.61 12.34
C ASP A 49 -1.31 -16.63 12.73
N ARG A 50 -1.51 -16.88 14.04
CA ARG A 50 -2.45 -17.90 14.52
C ARG A 50 -3.81 -17.31 14.91
N MET A 51 -3.80 -16.16 15.57
CA MET A 51 -5.00 -15.56 16.17
C MET A 51 -5.55 -14.36 15.39
N GLY A 52 -4.86 -13.94 14.32
CA GLY A 52 -5.18 -12.73 13.57
C GLY A 52 -4.60 -11.47 14.21
N ASN A 53 -4.72 -10.36 13.50
CA ASN A 53 -4.10 -9.10 13.90
C ASN A 53 -5.00 -8.35 14.90
N VAL A 54 -4.39 -7.73 15.90
CA VAL A 54 -5.06 -6.91 16.92
C VAL A 54 -4.66 -5.46 16.69
N SER A 55 -5.62 -4.54 16.60
CA SER A 55 -5.30 -3.11 16.51
C SER A 55 -5.58 -2.40 17.82
N GLU A 56 -4.62 -1.57 18.23
CA GLU A 56 -4.72 -0.67 19.36
C GLU A 56 -4.82 0.77 18.84
N PRO A 57 -5.85 1.52 19.26
CA PRO A 57 -5.99 2.91 18.87
C PRO A 57 -4.98 3.82 19.58
N ASP A 58 -4.65 4.94 18.95
CA ASP A 58 -3.92 6.04 19.60
C ASP A 58 -4.84 7.26 19.79
N THR A 59 -4.61 8.00 20.88
CA THR A 59 -5.53 9.05 21.35
C THR A 59 -4.82 10.37 21.57
N LYS A 60 -5.37 11.44 20.98
CA LYS A 60 -4.97 12.82 21.32
C LYS A 60 -6.03 13.44 22.24
N HIS A 61 -5.61 13.81 23.44
CA HIS A 61 -6.45 14.53 24.38
C HIS A 61 -6.44 16.04 24.11
N PHE A 62 -7.62 16.65 24.12
CA PHE A 62 -7.78 18.11 24.14
C PHE A 62 -8.67 18.52 25.32
N LEU A 63 -8.65 19.81 25.64
CA LEU A 63 -9.45 20.36 26.74
C LEU A 63 -10.96 20.14 26.57
N SER A 64 -11.47 20.07 25.33
CA SER A 64 -12.91 19.93 25.04
C SER A 64 -13.31 18.59 24.43
N LYS A 65 -12.37 17.80 23.94
CA LYS A 65 -12.63 16.58 23.16
C LYS A 65 -11.40 15.70 23.09
N ASP A 66 -11.61 14.42 22.87
CA ASP A 66 -10.54 13.48 22.55
C ASP A 66 -10.72 12.95 21.12
N ILE A 67 -9.60 12.67 20.47
CA ILE A 67 -9.55 12.12 19.12
C ILE A 67 -8.87 10.77 19.16
N TYR A 68 -9.60 9.74 18.75
CA TYR A 68 -9.11 8.37 18.69
C TYR A 68 -8.91 7.98 17.25
N THR A 69 -7.75 7.42 16.95
CA THR A 69 -7.44 6.86 15.64
C THR A 69 -7.22 5.37 15.78
N HIS A 70 -7.90 4.57 14.97
CA HIS A 70 -7.83 3.12 14.99
C HIS A 70 -7.63 2.58 13.57
N VAL A 71 -6.71 1.65 13.38
CA VAL A 71 -6.51 0.98 12.08
C VAL A 71 -7.40 -0.26 12.04
N THR A 72 -8.38 -0.25 11.14
CA THR A 72 -9.29 -1.40 10.95
C THR A 72 -8.66 -2.45 10.06
N TYR A 73 -7.88 -2.02 9.08
CA TYR A 73 -7.17 -2.91 8.17
C TYR A 73 -5.91 -2.22 7.67
N ALA A 74 -4.84 -2.99 7.56
CA ALA A 74 -3.65 -2.60 6.83
C ALA A 74 -3.19 -3.81 6.03
N GLU A 75 -2.78 -3.58 4.78
CA GLU A 75 -2.04 -4.59 4.04
C GLU A 75 -0.67 -4.72 4.70
N ILE A 76 -0.51 -5.75 5.52
CA ILE A 76 0.79 -6.12 6.08
C ILE A 76 1.48 -6.90 4.98
N GLU A 77 2.63 -6.41 4.51
CA GLU A 77 3.41 -7.14 3.54
C GLU A 77 3.78 -8.51 4.12
N ASP A 78 3.32 -9.58 3.45
CA ASP A 78 3.84 -10.91 3.66
C ASP A 78 5.32 -10.88 3.24
N GLU A 79 6.23 -10.67 4.20
CA GLU A 79 7.69 -10.83 3.98
C GLU A 79 8.03 -12.22 3.39
N ASN A 80 7.12 -13.19 3.52
CA ASN A 80 7.27 -14.58 3.09
C ASN A 80 6.79 -14.92 1.65
N LYS A 81 6.53 -13.94 0.77
CA LYS A 81 6.18 -14.22 -0.66
C LYS A 81 7.13 -13.59 -1.68
N ALA A 82 8.40 -13.44 -1.33
CA ALA A 82 9.47 -13.14 -2.27
C ALA A 82 10.43 -14.33 -2.40
N ILE A 83 9.96 -15.44 -2.98
CA ILE A 83 10.88 -16.40 -3.60
C ILE A 83 11.10 -15.90 -5.03
N GLY A 84 12.12 -15.07 -5.18
CA GLY A 84 12.58 -14.47 -6.44
C GLY A 84 13.38 -13.22 -6.14
N ASP A 85 14.66 -13.24 -6.50
CA ASP A 85 15.70 -12.22 -6.27
C ASP A 85 15.49 -10.93 -7.10
N ASP A 86 14.24 -10.55 -7.34
CA ASP A 86 13.88 -9.41 -8.18
C ASP A 86 12.91 -8.49 -7.43
N ASP A 87 13.14 -7.18 -7.54
CA ASP A 87 12.34 -6.09 -6.96
C ASP A 87 10.90 -6.01 -7.53
N TYR A 88 10.50 -7.01 -8.31
CA TYR A 88 9.26 -7.09 -9.05
C TYR A 88 8.26 -8.02 -8.36
N MET A 89 6.99 -7.67 -8.45
CA MET A 89 5.88 -8.51 -8.05
C MET A 89 5.75 -9.73 -8.96
N LYS A 90 4.99 -10.74 -8.50
CA LYS A 90 4.66 -11.91 -9.30
C LYS A 90 4.03 -11.49 -10.64
N ALA A 91 4.57 -12.04 -11.73
CA ALA A 91 4.10 -11.78 -13.08
C ALA A 91 2.62 -12.15 -13.23
N LYS A 92 1.85 -11.25 -13.86
CA LYS A 92 0.46 -11.49 -14.25
C LYS A 92 0.41 -11.81 -15.73
N GLU A 93 0.05 -13.04 -16.04
CA GLU A 93 -0.16 -13.48 -17.42
C GLU A 93 -1.46 -12.90 -18.00
N LYS A 94 -1.37 -12.37 -19.22
CA LYS A 94 -2.50 -11.80 -19.97
C LYS A 94 -2.48 -12.34 -21.39
N LYS A 95 -3.63 -12.87 -21.83
CA LYS A 95 -3.88 -13.16 -23.25
C LYS A 95 -4.37 -11.89 -23.94
N ILE A 96 -3.61 -11.35 -24.88
CA ILE A 96 -3.89 -10.08 -25.55
C ILE A 96 -3.77 -10.18 -27.07
N ALA A 97 -4.52 -9.37 -27.80
CA ALA A 97 -4.41 -9.18 -29.24
C ALA A 97 -3.82 -7.79 -29.57
N VAL A 98 -3.47 -7.57 -30.84
CA VAL A 98 -3.07 -6.23 -31.32
C VAL A 98 -4.27 -5.28 -31.16
N GLY A 99 -4.02 -4.09 -30.62
CA GLY A 99 -5.05 -3.10 -30.28
C GLY A 99 -5.65 -3.25 -28.88
N ASP A 100 -5.38 -4.34 -28.16
CA ASP A 100 -5.82 -4.48 -26.78
C ASP A 100 -5.05 -3.57 -25.83
N THR A 101 -5.63 -3.35 -24.64
CA THR A 101 -5.08 -2.50 -23.60
C THR A 101 -4.90 -3.28 -22.30
N ILE A 102 -3.76 -3.10 -21.64
CA ILE A 102 -3.45 -3.61 -20.31
C ILE A 102 -3.35 -2.42 -19.35
N ILE A 103 -4.06 -2.48 -18.23
CA ILE A 103 -4.01 -1.47 -17.18
C ILE A 103 -3.01 -1.93 -16.11
N THR A 104 -2.03 -1.09 -15.79
CA THR A 104 -1.07 -1.27 -14.69
C THR A 104 -1.33 -0.26 -13.56
N SER A 105 -0.58 -0.32 -12.47
CA SER A 105 -0.73 0.62 -11.33
C SER A 105 -0.56 2.10 -11.69
N ASN A 106 0.31 2.40 -12.66
CA ASN A 106 0.71 3.77 -13.02
C ASN A 106 0.63 4.07 -14.52
N SER A 107 0.18 3.14 -15.36
CA SER A 107 0.11 3.38 -16.80
C SER A 107 -0.97 2.57 -17.51
N ILE A 108 -1.32 3.04 -18.71
CA ILE A 108 -2.12 2.31 -19.68
C ILE A 108 -1.18 1.82 -20.78
N VAL A 109 -1.13 0.51 -20.98
CA VAL A 109 -0.28 -0.14 -21.98
C VAL A 109 -1.16 -0.55 -23.16
N VAL A 110 -0.85 -0.06 -24.36
CA VAL A 110 -1.56 -0.38 -25.59
C VAL A 110 -0.66 -1.26 -26.46
N VAL A 111 -1.21 -2.36 -26.98
CA VAL A 111 -0.51 -3.25 -27.91
C VAL A 111 -0.58 -2.63 -29.31
N ASP A 112 0.53 -2.03 -29.76
CA ASP A 112 0.60 -1.32 -31.04
C ASP A 112 0.66 -2.31 -32.22
N GLY A 113 1.44 -3.39 -32.05
CA GLY A 113 1.60 -4.40 -33.08
C GLY A 113 2.78 -5.32 -32.84
N ILE A 114 3.14 -6.05 -33.88
CA ILE A 114 4.25 -6.99 -33.89
C ILE A 114 5.32 -6.45 -34.82
N VAL A 115 6.57 -6.55 -34.39
CA VAL A 115 7.74 -6.23 -35.20
C VAL A 115 8.45 -7.54 -35.51
N ASN A 116 8.54 -7.86 -36.80
CA ASN A 116 9.34 -8.96 -37.32
C ASN A 116 10.64 -8.38 -37.89
N ASN A 117 11.70 -9.21 -37.99
CA ASN A 117 13.00 -8.82 -38.55
C ASN A 117 13.78 -7.83 -37.65
N ILE A 118 14.00 -8.21 -36.40
CA ILE A 118 14.80 -7.43 -35.45
C ILE A 118 16.26 -7.85 -35.62
N GLU A 119 17.02 -7.03 -36.34
CA GLU A 119 18.45 -7.24 -36.55
C GLU A 119 19.23 -6.82 -35.28
N SER A 120 20.06 -7.73 -34.76
CA SER A 120 20.93 -7.51 -33.61
C SER A 120 22.11 -8.46 -33.71
N ASP A 121 23.30 -8.01 -33.30
CA ASP A 121 24.51 -8.83 -33.23
C ASP A 121 24.38 -10.05 -32.30
N GLU A 122 23.31 -10.10 -31.48
CA GLU A 122 22.99 -11.21 -30.57
C GLU A 122 22.21 -12.37 -31.23
N PHE A 123 21.69 -12.17 -32.45
CA PHE A 123 20.84 -13.15 -33.14
C PHE A 123 21.55 -13.71 -34.38
N SER A 124 21.36 -15.01 -34.61
CA SER A 124 21.81 -15.68 -35.83
C SER A 124 20.77 -15.50 -36.94
N ASP A 125 21.18 -15.58 -38.21
CA ASP A 125 20.27 -15.54 -39.36
C ASP A 125 19.22 -16.68 -39.35
N GLU A 126 19.50 -17.76 -38.62
CA GLU A 126 18.58 -18.89 -38.43
C GLU A 126 17.57 -18.68 -37.29
N ASP A 127 17.71 -17.63 -36.49
CA ASP A 127 16.81 -17.33 -35.38
C ASP A 127 15.54 -16.62 -35.87
N PHE A 128 14.37 -17.13 -35.46
CA PHE A 128 13.11 -16.44 -35.71
C PHE A 128 12.77 -15.55 -34.51
N VAL A 129 12.87 -14.23 -34.71
CA VAL A 129 12.65 -13.23 -33.65
C VAL A 129 11.37 -12.43 -33.92
N VAL A 130 10.50 -12.39 -32.92
CA VAL A 130 9.24 -11.63 -32.94
C VAL A 130 9.21 -10.68 -31.75
N GLY A 131 9.15 -9.38 -32.01
CA GLY A 131 8.97 -8.36 -30.99
C GLY A 131 7.50 -7.96 -30.86
N LEU A 132 7.03 -7.76 -29.64
CA LEU A 132 5.72 -7.17 -29.40
C LEU A 132 5.88 -5.70 -29.04
N LYS A 133 5.40 -4.77 -29.87
CA LYS A 133 5.52 -3.34 -29.62
C LYS A 133 4.42 -2.86 -28.68
N LEU A 134 4.81 -2.36 -27.52
CA LEU A 134 3.93 -1.85 -26.48
C LEU A 134 4.15 -0.34 -26.33
N ASN A 135 3.06 0.42 -26.38
CA ASN A 135 3.06 1.86 -26.10
C ASN A 135 2.43 2.08 -24.72
N LEU A 136 3.16 2.69 -23.80
CA LEU A 136 2.71 2.95 -22.44
C LEU A 136 2.43 4.43 -22.28
N ILE A 137 1.31 4.76 -21.64
CA ILE A 137 0.92 6.14 -21.34
C ILE A 137 0.79 6.27 -19.83
N ASP A 138 1.64 7.08 -19.21
CA ASP A 138 1.59 7.41 -17.79
C ASP A 138 0.42 8.37 -17.47
N ILE A 139 0.08 8.49 -16.20
CA ILE A 139 -0.88 9.45 -15.64
C ILE A 139 -0.54 10.89 -16.05
N ASN A 140 0.75 11.22 -16.20
CA ASN A 140 1.22 12.52 -16.67
C ASN A 140 1.14 12.71 -18.20
N LYS A 141 0.56 11.75 -18.93
CA LYS A 141 0.48 11.70 -20.40
C LYS A 141 1.83 11.55 -21.11
N THR A 142 2.89 11.22 -20.39
CA THR A 142 4.18 10.85 -20.98
C THR A 142 4.07 9.47 -21.61
N THR A 143 4.59 9.32 -22.83
CA THR A 143 4.58 8.05 -23.56
C THR A 143 5.93 7.36 -23.47
N TYR A 144 5.90 6.05 -23.23
CA TYR A 144 7.07 5.16 -23.24
C TYR A 144 6.81 4.01 -24.21
N THR A 145 7.87 3.36 -24.66
CA THR A 145 7.78 2.20 -25.56
C THR A 145 8.55 1.02 -24.97
N ALA A 146 7.96 -0.16 -25.02
CA ALA A 146 8.62 -1.41 -24.63
C ALA A 146 8.44 -2.45 -25.73
N THR A 147 9.50 -3.20 -26.03
CA THR A 147 9.46 -4.24 -27.06
C THR A 147 10.04 -5.54 -26.52
N PRO A 148 9.28 -6.32 -25.71
CA PRO A 148 9.71 -7.65 -25.32
C PRO A 148 9.80 -8.56 -26.56
N LEU A 149 10.81 -9.43 -26.58
CA LEU A 149 11.10 -10.30 -27.72
C LEU A 149 10.78 -11.75 -27.39
N TYR A 150 10.31 -12.46 -28.41
CA TYR A 150 10.13 -13.90 -28.44
C TYR A 150 11.02 -14.48 -29.54
N ILE A 151 11.97 -15.31 -29.16
CA ILE A 151 13.05 -15.81 -30.02
C ILE A 151 12.91 -17.32 -30.12
N ILE A 152 12.86 -17.86 -31.33
CA ILE A 152 12.85 -19.30 -31.58
C ILE A 152 14.20 -19.69 -32.19
N ARG A 153 14.97 -20.48 -31.45
CA ARG A 153 16.29 -20.99 -31.83
C ARG A 153 16.33 -22.50 -31.65
N ASN A 154 16.71 -23.25 -32.68
CA ASN A 154 16.83 -24.72 -32.62
C ASN A 154 15.58 -25.44 -32.04
N ARG A 155 14.39 -25.01 -32.47
CA ARG A 155 13.07 -25.50 -31.98
C ARG A 155 12.76 -25.20 -30.50
N ASN A 156 13.62 -24.45 -29.81
CA ASN A 156 13.38 -23.95 -28.46
C ASN A 156 12.96 -22.48 -28.53
N ALA A 157 12.03 -22.09 -27.65
CA ALA A 157 11.57 -20.72 -27.53
C ALA A 157 12.19 -20.06 -26.29
N TYR A 158 12.64 -18.82 -26.46
CA TYR A 158 13.24 -17.97 -25.44
C TYR A 158 12.53 -16.62 -25.46
N SER A 159 12.42 -16.00 -24.28
CA SER A 159 11.82 -14.67 -24.15
C SER A 159 12.87 -13.69 -23.62
N LYS A 160 13.06 -12.57 -24.32
CA LYS A 160 13.87 -11.45 -23.83
C LYS A 160 12.91 -10.40 -23.27
N PRO A 161 12.84 -10.22 -21.94
CA PRO A 161 11.93 -9.24 -21.36
C PRO A 161 12.37 -7.81 -21.69
N ALA A 162 11.39 -6.90 -21.77
CA ALA A 162 11.65 -5.47 -21.88
C ALA A 162 11.25 -4.78 -20.57
N GLU A 163 12.11 -3.89 -20.09
CA GLU A 163 11.90 -3.12 -18.86
C GLU A 163 11.75 -1.64 -19.17
N VAL A 164 10.76 -1.01 -18.55
CA VAL A 164 10.59 0.45 -18.50
C VAL A 164 10.90 0.88 -17.07
N LYS A 165 12.15 1.29 -16.83
CA LYS A 165 12.66 1.57 -15.48
C LYS A 165 11.93 2.73 -14.80
N GLU A 166 11.52 3.72 -15.58
CA GLU A 166 10.79 4.92 -15.16
C GLU A 166 9.42 4.58 -14.59
N LEU A 167 8.75 3.58 -15.17
CA LEU A 167 7.45 3.10 -14.71
C LEU A 167 7.59 1.88 -13.79
N GLY A 168 8.78 1.31 -13.63
CA GLY A 168 8.98 0.07 -12.86
C GLY A 168 8.21 -1.11 -13.43
N LEU A 169 8.09 -1.21 -14.75
CA LEU A 169 7.33 -2.27 -15.43
C LEU A 169 8.28 -3.17 -16.21
N ARG A 170 8.06 -4.48 -16.13
CA ARG A 170 8.73 -5.50 -16.93
C ARG A 170 7.69 -6.30 -17.70
N PHE A 171 7.92 -6.44 -19.00
CA PHE A 171 7.08 -7.22 -19.90
C PHE A 171 7.87 -8.41 -20.41
N THR A 172 7.28 -9.59 -20.34
CA THR A 172 7.83 -10.81 -20.94
C THR A 172 6.85 -11.33 -21.97
N PHE A 173 7.34 -11.57 -23.19
CA PHE A 173 6.53 -12.16 -24.26
C PHE A 173 6.67 -13.68 -24.17
N ASP A 174 5.70 -14.34 -23.54
CA ASP A 174 5.83 -15.75 -23.15
C ASP A 174 5.51 -16.72 -24.29
N LYS A 175 4.46 -16.43 -25.05
CA LYS A 175 3.98 -17.35 -26.09
C LYS A 175 3.12 -16.67 -27.14
N VAL A 176 3.24 -17.15 -28.38
CA VAL A 176 2.29 -16.86 -29.46
C VAL A 176 1.20 -17.94 -29.48
N LEU A 177 -0.07 -17.56 -29.56
CA LEU A 177 -1.23 -18.46 -29.67
C LEU A 177 -1.90 -18.25 -31.04
N PRO A 178 -1.44 -18.96 -32.10
CA PRO A 178 -1.93 -18.76 -33.46
C PRO A 178 -3.42 -19.07 -33.63
N GLU A 179 -3.93 -20.10 -32.93
CA GLU A 179 -5.32 -20.54 -33.01
C GLU A 179 -6.31 -19.45 -32.56
N GLU A 180 -5.95 -18.73 -31.50
CA GLU A 180 -6.76 -17.65 -30.93
C GLU A 180 -6.44 -16.28 -31.53
N LYS A 181 -5.42 -16.17 -32.40
CA LYS A 181 -4.81 -14.91 -32.86
C LYS A 181 -4.41 -13.98 -31.69
N LYS A 182 -3.87 -14.57 -30.61
CA LYS A 182 -3.50 -13.88 -29.37
C LYS A 182 -2.06 -14.16 -28.97
N PHE A 183 -1.58 -13.36 -28.04
CA PHE A 183 -0.27 -13.45 -27.43
C PHE A 183 -0.43 -13.61 -25.92
N LEU A 184 0.41 -14.44 -25.32
CA LEU A 184 0.55 -14.53 -23.87
C LEU A 184 1.69 -13.62 -23.44
N VAL A 185 1.37 -12.62 -22.63
CA VAL A 185 2.32 -11.64 -22.11
C VAL A 185 2.22 -11.62 -20.60
N SER A 186 3.37 -11.75 -19.96
CA SER A 186 3.54 -11.59 -18.53
C SER A 186 3.93 -10.16 -18.20
N VAL A 187 3.17 -9.54 -17.30
CA VAL A 187 3.46 -8.19 -16.80
C VAL A 187 3.84 -8.26 -15.33
N SER A 188 5.02 -7.75 -15.01
CA SER A 188 5.53 -7.61 -13.65
C SER A 188 5.73 -6.14 -13.31
N GLU A 189 5.26 -5.73 -12.14
CA GLU A 189 5.38 -4.36 -11.65
C GLU A 189 6.34 -4.35 -10.46
N LYS A 190 7.17 -3.31 -10.32
CA LYS A 190 8.01 -3.14 -9.14
C LYS A 190 7.16 -3.06 -7.88
N LYS A 191 7.64 -3.65 -6.78
CA LYS A 191 6.94 -3.59 -5.48
C LYS A 191 6.67 -2.14 -5.05
N SER A 192 7.60 -1.22 -5.34
CA SER A 192 7.47 0.22 -5.10
C SER A 192 6.24 0.88 -5.74
N ASN A 193 5.69 0.30 -6.81
CA ASN A 193 4.51 0.83 -7.48
C ASN A 193 3.21 0.51 -6.73
N LYS A 194 3.25 -0.47 -5.82
CA LYS A 194 2.11 -0.79 -4.97
C LYS A 194 1.97 0.31 -3.92
N ARG A 195 0.88 1.07 -4.01
CA ARG A 195 0.54 2.05 -2.96
C ARG A 195 0.04 1.28 -1.75
N GLU A 196 0.81 1.32 -0.67
CA GLU A 196 0.31 0.94 0.65
C GLU A 196 -0.93 1.79 0.96
N PHE A 197 -1.99 1.13 1.40
CA PHE A 197 -3.15 1.82 1.94
C PHE A 197 -3.54 1.19 3.27
N ILE A 198 -4.08 2.03 4.15
CA ILE A 198 -4.65 1.61 5.42
C ILE A 198 -6.10 2.06 5.47
N VAL A 199 -6.94 1.21 6.05
CA VAL A 199 -8.32 1.56 6.40
C VAL A 199 -8.31 1.90 7.88
N MET A 200 -8.63 3.16 8.19
CA MET A 200 -8.64 3.67 9.55
C MET A 200 -9.97 4.33 9.89
N LYS A 201 -10.29 4.34 11.19
CA LYS A 201 -11.39 5.11 11.77
C LYS A 201 -10.81 6.17 12.68
N ALA A 202 -11.32 7.38 12.55
CA ALA A 202 -10.94 8.51 13.37
C ALA A 202 -12.22 9.07 14.03
N ILE A 203 -12.29 9.00 15.36
CA ILE A 203 -13.50 9.26 16.14
C ILE A 203 -13.24 10.44 17.08
N VAL A 204 -14.18 11.39 17.12
CA VAL A 204 -14.16 12.51 18.06
C VAL A 204 -15.13 12.21 19.20
N PHE A 205 -14.64 12.20 20.44
CA PHE A 205 -15.49 12.15 21.63
C PHE A 205 -15.57 13.54 22.26
N PRO A 206 -16.67 14.28 22.04
CA PRO A 206 -16.86 15.57 22.67
C PRO A 206 -17.14 15.41 24.17
N TYR A 207 -16.68 16.36 24.98
CA TYR A 207 -16.94 16.44 26.43
C TYR A 207 -16.52 15.20 27.25
N ILE A 208 -15.60 14.38 26.75
CA ILE A 208 -15.06 13.21 27.45
C ILE A 208 -14.42 13.56 28.80
N ASN A 209 -13.94 14.78 28.96
CA ASN A 209 -13.40 15.26 30.24
C ASN A 209 -14.46 15.29 31.35
N LEU A 210 -15.76 15.40 31.02
CA LEU A 210 -16.84 15.25 31.99
C LEU A 210 -16.89 13.83 32.57
N LEU A 211 -16.70 12.82 31.71
CA LEU A 211 -16.60 11.42 32.13
C LEU A 211 -15.40 11.23 33.06
N TRP A 212 -14.21 11.71 32.65
CA TRP A 212 -13.00 11.63 33.46
C TRP A 212 -13.14 12.32 34.82
N THR A 213 -13.79 13.50 34.86
CA THR A 213 -14.09 14.22 36.10
C THR A 213 -14.99 13.40 37.02
N GLY A 214 -16.01 12.74 36.47
CA GLY A 214 -16.87 11.81 37.20
C GLY A 214 -16.10 10.62 37.79
N CYS A 215 -15.24 9.99 36.99
CA CYS A 215 -14.38 8.90 37.45
C CYS A 215 -13.46 9.33 38.61
N ILE A 216 -12.83 10.51 38.49
CA ILE A 216 -11.98 11.06 39.55
C ILE A 216 -12.79 11.33 40.83
N LEU A 217 -13.99 11.90 40.70
CA LEU A 217 -14.85 12.18 41.85
C LEU A 217 -15.27 10.89 42.56
N MET A 218 -15.60 9.83 41.81
CA MET A 218 -15.88 8.52 42.39
C MET A 218 -14.68 7.92 43.13
N ILE A 219 -13.47 8.03 42.56
CA ILE A 219 -12.24 7.55 43.20
C ILE A 219 -11.98 8.30 44.51
N LEU A 220 -12.12 9.63 44.50
CA LEU A 220 -11.96 10.46 45.70
C LEU A 220 -13.01 10.13 46.77
N GLY A 221 -14.27 9.97 46.38
CA GLY A 221 -15.35 9.58 47.31
C GLY A 221 -15.09 8.20 47.93
N THR A 222 -14.67 7.24 47.10
CA THR A 222 -14.30 5.89 47.57
C THR A 222 -13.12 5.95 48.52
N TRP A 223 -12.11 6.76 48.21
CA TRP A 223 -10.93 6.93 49.07
C TRP A 223 -11.27 7.55 50.43
N ILE A 224 -12.15 8.56 50.47
CA ILE A 224 -12.65 9.15 51.72
C ILE A 224 -13.43 8.11 52.53
N ALA A 225 -14.32 7.33 51.89
CA ALA A 225 -15.09 6.29 52.55
C ALA A 225 -14.20 5.20 53.15
N ILE A 226 -13.16 4.75 52.43
CA ILE A 226 -12.17 3.78 52.93
C ILE A 226 -11.43 4.36 54.15
N ARG A 227 -10.95 5.61 54.07
CA ARG A 227 -10.25 6.25 55.20
C ARG A 227 -11.13 6.37 56.44
N LYS A 228 -12.39 6.78 56.27
CA LYS A 228 -13.36 6.86 57.38
C LYS A 228 -13.59 5.49 58.02
N ARG A 229 -13.81 4.45 57.21
CA ARG A 229 -14.02 3.08 57.68
C ARG A 229 -12.82 2.52 58.48
N ILE A 230 -11.59 2.79 58.03
CA ILE A 230 -10.38 2.36 58.75
C ILE A 230 -10.25 3.10 60.08
N ALA A 231 -10.57 4.40 60.14
CA ALA A 231 -10.54 5.17 61.37
C ALA A 231 -11.59 4.70 62.40
N GLU A 232 -12.80 4.37 61.94
CA GLU A 232 -13.88 3.83 62.80
C GLU A 232 -13.51 2.44 63.36
N ASN A 233 -12.95 1.55 62.55
CA ASN A 233 -12.50 0.23 63.02
C ASN A 233 -11.34 0.29 64.03
N LYS A 234 -10.53 1.36 64.05
CA LYS A 234 -9.47 1.55 65.06
C LYS A 234 -9.99 2.06 66.41
N HIS A 235 -11.16 2.67 66.45
CA HIS A 235 -11.77 3.16 67.71
C HIS A 235 -12.71 2.13 68.36
N GLY A 236 -12.97 1.01 67.68
CA GLY A 236 -13.78 -0.11 68.19
C GLY A 236 -12.97 -1.32 68.66
N ALA A 237 -11.64 -1.19 68.82
CA ALA A 237 -10.73 -2.21 69.34
C ALA A 237 -10.06 -1.74 70.63
#